data_AF-A0A3G2IEK4-F1
#
_entry.id   AF-A0A3G2IEK4-F1
#
_cell.length_a   1.000
_cell.length_b   1.000
_cell.length_c   1.000
_cell.angle_alpha   90.00
_cell.angle_beta   90.00
_cell.angle_gamma   90.00
#
_symmetry.space_group_name_H-M   'P 1'
#
loop_
_entity.id
_entity.type
_entity.pdbx_description
1 polymer ?
#
loop_
_entity_poly.entity_id
_entity_poly.type
_entity_poly.pdbx_seq_one_letter_code
_entity_poly.pdbx_strand_id
1 'polypeptide(L)'
;MTIIRNENFDCTQIISFAFSDEDDVDRTLYGLDDFIKLGFTIVFDKNIRRVKKDYFHKKDNEIFIEFENKEFIGEFDDWLIQREAPKLIDDYCSAVINFIERNNLTDVRIFISSFSENGKSSDIEVSSTISDLKEKLFLMSKNNFDEWGDNIIINIMK
;
A
#
# COMPACT_ATOMS: atom_id res chain seq x y z
N MET A 1 22.27 22.42 -6.18
CA MET A 1 21.86 21.56 -7.32
C MET A 1 21.79 20.14 -6.78
N THR A 2 20.61 19.68 -6.40
CA THR A 2 20.43 18.33 -5.86
C THR A 2 20.51 17.37 -7.03
N ILE A 3 21.50 16.48 -7.04
CA ILE A 3 21.55 15.37 -7.99
C ILE A 3 20.36 14.48 -7.63
N ILE A 4 19.29 14.56 -8.41
CA ILE A 4 18.21 13.57 -8.35
C ILE A 4 18.83 12.29 -8.88
N ARG A 5 19.26 11.40 -7.98
CA ARG A 5 19.49 10.02 -8.37
C ARG A 5 18.11 9.45 -8.71
N ASN A 6 17.94 8.97 -9.92
CA ASN A 6 16.82 8.10 -10.28
C ASN A 6 17.01 6.77 -9.54
N GLU A 7 16.77 6.79 -8.24
CA GLU A 7 16.65 5.59 -7.44
C GLU A 7 15.29 4.95 -7.73
N ASN A 8 15.28 3.62 -7.79
CA ASN A 8 14.07 2.83 -7.97
C ASN A 8 13.83 1.95 -6.73
N PHE A 9 12.64 1.35 -6.71
CA PHE A 9 12.26 0.31 -5.77
C PHE A 9 11.22 -0.60 -6.40
N ASP A 10 11.06 -1.77 -5.81
CA ASP A 10 10.15 -2.83 -6.27
C ASP A 10 9.49 -3.51 -5.09
N CYS A 11 8.48 -4.33 -5.38
CA CYS A 11 7.76 -5.18 -4.44
C CYS A 11 7.43 -4.50 -3.10
N THR A 12 6.86 -3.30 -3.17
CA THR A 12 6.63 -2.43 -2.02
C THR A 12 5.13 -2.34 -1.74
N GLN A 13 4.74 -2.56 -0.48
CA GLN A 13 3.37 -2.35 0.00
C GLN A 13 3.40 -1.31 1.12
N ILE A 14 2.71 -0.20 0.93
CA ILE A 14 2.70 0.90 1.90
C ILE A 14 1.26 1.28 2.22
N ILE A 15 1.00 1.56 3.49
CA ILE A 15 -0.20 2.28 3.90
C ILE A 15 0.24 3.63 4.43
N SER A 16 -0.34 4.70 3.89
CA SER A 16 -0.23 6.04 4.45
C SER A 16 -1.54 6.52 5.01
N PHE A 17 -1.50 7.37 6.02
CA PHE A 17 -2.68 7.99 6.61
C PHE A 17 -2.30 9.34 7.20
N ALA A 18 -3.28 10.23 7.33
CA ALA A 18 -3.05 11.51 7.98
C ALA A 18 -2.94 11.32 9.50
N PHE A 19 -2.06 12.09 10.13
CA PHE A 19 -2.06 12.29 11.57
C PHE A 19 -2.57 13.69 11.86
N SER A 20 -3.52 13.83 12.78
CA SER A 20 -3.84 15.14 13.32
C SER A 20 -2.77 15.51 14.35
N ASP A 21 -2.31 16.75 14.37
CA ASP A 21 -1.32 17.23 15.35
C ASP A 21 -1.81 17.09 16.82
N GLU A 22 -3.10 16.78 17.03
CA GLU A 22 -3.72 16.53 18.34
C GLU A 22 -3.69 15.04 18.77
N ASP A 23 -3.38 14.08 17.89
CA ASP A 23 -3.49 12.62 18.15
C ASP A 23 -2.23 11.94 18.73
N ASP A 24 -1.29 12.75 19.23
CA ASP A 24 -0.31 12.42 20.26
C ASP A 24 0.85 11.45 19.92
N VAL A 25 1.97 11.76 20.56
CA VAL A 25 3.36 11.40 20.25
C VAL A 25 3.71 9.92 20.55
N ASP A 26 2.76 9.14 21.08
CA ASP A 26 2.97 7.75 21.56
C ASP A 26 1.85 6.76 21.15
N ARG A 27 1.07 7.06 20.09
CA ARG A 27 -0.03 6.19 19.68
C ARG A 27 0.45 4.79 19.29
N THR A 28 0.07 3.80 20.10
CA THR A 28 0.27 2.38 19.79
C THR A 28 -0.69 1.97 18.68
N LEU A 29 -0.15 1.49 17.57
CA LEU A 29 -0.93 0.97 16.45
C LEU A 29 -1.32 -0.49 16.70
N TYR A 30 -2.61 -0.77 16.60
CA TYR A 30 -3.15 -2.11 16.80
C TYR A 30 -3.27 -2.87 15.47
N GLY A 31 -3.17 -4.21 15.49
CA GLY A 31 -3.38 -5.06 14.32
C GLY A 31 -2.15 -5.29 13.44
N LEU A 32 -0.99 -4.73 13.80
CA LEU A 32 0.26 -4.98 13.09
C LEU A 32 0.67 -6.47 13.08
N ASP A 33 0.36 -7.20 14.16
CA ASP A 33 0.63 -8.64 14.25
C ASP A 33 -0.06 -9.47 13.17
N ASP A 34 -1.18 -9.00 12.63
CA ASP A 34 -1.91 -9.70 11.59
C ASP A 34 -1.10 -9.73 10.28
N PHE A 35 -0.33 -8.68 9.98
CA PHE A 35 0.62 -8.67 8.85
C PHE A 35 1.85 -9.54 9.10
N ILE A 36 2.38 -9.54 10.33
CA ILE A 36 3.54 -10.37 10.68
C ILE A 36 3.21 -11.87 10.49
N LYS A 37 2.01 -12.30 10.89
CA LYS A 37 1.53 -13.69 10.68
C LYS A 37 1.44 -14.06 9.20
N LEU A 38 1.22 -13.08 8.32
CA LEU A 38 1.20 -13.25 6.87
C LEU A 38 2.60 -13.19 6.23
N GLY A 39 3.66 -13.05 7.04
CA GLY A 39 5.04 -13.05 6.58
C GLY A 39 5.58 -11.66 6.19
N PHE A 40 4.85 -10.58 6.49
CA PHE A 40 5.33 -9.23 6.22
C PHE A 40 6.29 -8.74 7.31
N THR A 41 7.35 -8.04 6.88
CA THR A 41 8.19 -7.25 7.78
C THR A 41 7.65 -5.82 7.84
N ILE A 42 7.56 -5.25 9.04
CA ILE A 42 6.99 -3.91 9.24
C ILE A 42 8.11 -2.87 9.35
N VAL A 43 8.06 -1.86 8.49
CA VAL A 43 8.99 -0.74 8.46
C VAL A 43 8.24 0.55 8.67
N PHE A 44 8.47 1.19 9.81
CA PHE A 44 7.84 2.47 10.17
C PHE A 44 8.47 3.65 9.44
N ASP A 45 7.70 4.73 9.26
CA ASP A 45 8.04 5.94 8.49
C ASP A 45 9.50 6.38 8.57
N LYS A 46 10.05 6.50 9.80
CA LYS A 46 11.42 6.97 10.04
C LYS A 46 12.50 6.09 9.40
N ASN A 47 12.18 4.83 9.15
CA ASN A 47 13.07 3.82 8.58
C ASN A 47 12.77 3.53 7.11
N ILE A 48 11.66 4.05 6.56
CA ILE A 48 11.35 3.89 5.13
C ILE A 48 12.34 4.68 4.30
N ARG A 49 12.86 4.05 3.25
CA ARG A 49 13.78 4.69 2.29
C ARG A 49 13.15 5.96 1.73
N ARG A 50 13.91 7.05 1.75
CA ARG A 50 13.46 8.37 1.28
C ARG A 50 12.88 8.34 -0.14
N VAL A 51 13.46 7.57 -1.07
CA VAL A 51 12.94 7.46 -2.45
C VAL A 51 11.49 6.96 -2.52
N LYS A 52 11.09 6.02 -1.65
CA LYS A 52 9.72 5.50 -1.58
C LYS A 52 8.76 6.59 -1.12
N LYS A 53 9.18 7.35 -0.09
CA LYS A 53 8.42 8.49 0.42
C LYS A 53 8.32 9.57 -0.65
N ASP A 54 9.43 10.01 -1.23
CA ASP A 54 9.45 11.03 -2.28
C ASP A 54 8.60 10.66 -3.50
N TYR A 55 8.44 9.36 -3.82
CA TYR A 55 7.56 8.87 -4.90
C TYR A 55 6.06 8.99 -4.55
N PHE A 56 5.65 8.63 -3.33
CA PHE A 56 4.22 8.55 -2.95
C PHE A 56 3.70 9.75 -2.13
N HIS A 57 4.60 10.56 -1.59
CA HIS A 57 4.27 11.64 -0.67
C HIS A 57 3.51 12.74 -1.38
N LYS A 58 2.29 13.02 -0.90
CA LYS A 58 1.43 14.08 -1.46
C LYS A 58 1.03 15.15 -0.44
N LYS A 59 1.11 14.85 0.88
CA LYS A 59 0.71 15.79 1.95
C LYS A 59 1.74 15.80 3.07
N ASP A 60 1.99 16.97 3.65
CA ASP A 60 3.02 17.18 4.68
C ASP A 60 2.81 16.35 5.97
N ASN A 61 1.56 15.99 6.30
CA ASN A 61 1.20 15.30 7.55
C ASN A 61 0.88 13.80 7.36
N GLU A 62 1.48 13.16 6.35
CA GLU A 62 1.31 11.73 6.09
C GLU A 62 2.35 10.89 6.84
N ILE A 63 1.86 9.91 7.60
CA ILE A 63 2.68 8.84 8.16
C ILE A 63 2.62 7.65 7.21
N PHE A 64 3.77 7.02 6.97
CA PHE A 64 3.88 5.81 6.16
C PHE A 64 4.25 4.60 7.02
N ILE A 65 3.62 3.47 6.71
CA ILE A 65 4.03 2.16 7.20
C ILE A 65 4.19 1.27 5.98
N GLU A 66 5.39 0.72 5.85
CA GLU A 66 5.71 -0.26 4.84
C GLU A 66 5.58 -1.68 5.39
N PHE A 67 4.97 -2.54 4.59
CA PHE A 67 4.82 -3.97 4.82
C PHE A 67 5.65 -4.68 3.76
N GLU A 68 6.89 -5.06 4.06
CA GLU A 68 7.77 -5.71 3.10
C GLU A 68 7.44 -7.20 3.00
N ASN A 69 7.00 -7.64 1.83
CA ASN A 69 6.97 -9.05 1.44
C ASN A 69 7.23 -9.17 -0.08
N LYS A 70 8.41 -9.68 -0.45
CA LYS A 70 8.84 -9.75 -1.85
C LYS A 70 8.00 -10.71 -2.70
N GLU A 71 7.41 -11.71 -2.07
CA GLU A 71 6.59 -12.73 -2.74
C GLU A 71 5.16 -12.23 -2.98
N PHE A 72 4.70 -11.22 -2.24
CA PHE A 72 3.30 -10.75 -2.30
C PHE A 72 2.89 -10.25 -3.69
N ILE A 73 3.80 -9.61 -4.43
CA ILE A 73 3.53 -9.18 -5.81
C ILE A 73 3.24 -10.37 -6.73
N GLY A 74 3.89 -11.52 -6.50
CA GLY A 74 3.68 -12.74 -7.28
C GLY A 74 2.23 -13.24 -7.22
N GLU A 75 1.52 -13.00 -6.11
CA GLU A 75 0.11 -13.40 -5.96
C GLU A 75 -0.79 -12.73 -7.02
N PHE A 76 -0.47 -11.52 -7.46
CA PHE A 76 -1.27 -10.82 -8.49
C PHE A 76 -1.11 -11.46 -9.88
N ASP A 77 0.02 -12.12 -10.15
CA ASP A 77 0.23 -12.84 -11.40
C ASP A 77 -0.68 -14.08 -11.48
N ASP A 78 -0.92 -14.73 -10.34
CA ASP A 78 -1.76 -15.93 -10.21
C ASP A 78 -3.26 -15.60 -10.05
N TRP A 79 -3.63 -14.33 -9.88
CA TRP A 79 -5.02 -13.94 -9.68
C TRP A 79 -5.79 -13.84 -11.00
N LEU A 80 -6.35 -14.96 -11.44
CA LEU A 80 -7.01 -15.07 -12.75
C LEU A 80 -8.42 -14.46 -12.80
N ILE A 81 -9.21 -14.62 -11.73
CA ILE A 81 -10.62 -14.25 -11.68
C ILE A 81 -10.84 -13.36 -10.46
N GLN A 82 -11.36 -12.14 -10.65
CA GLN A 82 -11.56 -11.14 -9.59
C GLN A 82 -12.22 -11.67 -8.31
N ARG A 83 -13.13 -12.62 -8.44
CA ARG A 83 -13.91 -13.20 -7.33
C ARG A 83 -13.13 -14.25 -6.53
N GLU A 84 -12.07 -14.78 -7.11
CA GLU A 84 -11.27 -15.91 -6.62
C GLU A 84 -9.84 -15.42 -6.36
N ALA A 85 -9.71 -14.57 -5.34
CA ALA A 85 -8.41 -14.04 -4.95
C ALA A 85 -7.52 -15.14 -4.37
N PRO A 86 -6.20 -15.09 -4.64
CA PRO A 86 -5.23 -15.84 -3.86
C PRO A 86 -5.40 -15.58 -2.36
N LYS A 87 -5.18 -16.63 -1.57
CA LYS A 87 -5.43 -16.59 -0.12
C LYS A 87 -4.67 -15.47 0.57
N LEU A 88 -3.41 -15.22 0.18
CA LEU A 88 -2.60 -14.18 0.80
C LEU A 88 -3.17 -12.77 0.52
N ILE A 89 -3.77 -12.54 -0.65
CA ILE A 89 -4.46 -11.28 -0.96
C ILE A 89 -5.72 -11.12 -0.11
N ASP A 90 -6.55 -12.16 0.02
CA ASP A 90 -7.74 -12.14 0.87
C ASP A 90 -7.39 -11.84 2.34
N ASP A 91 -6.36 -12.53 2.85
CA ASP A 91 -5.90 -12.35 4.23
C ASP A 91 -5.26 -10.96 4.42
N TYR A 92 -4.51 -10.46 3.44
CA TYR A 92 -3.97 -9.09 3.44
C TYR A 92 -5.07 -8.04 3.48
N CYS A 93 -6.09 -8.16 2.62
CA CYS A 93 -7.24 -7.25 2.63
C CYS A 93 -7.90 -7.22 4.01
N SER A 94 -8.10 -8.39 4.62
CA SER A 94 -8.68 -8.51 5.96
C SER A 94 -7.81 -7.83 7.02
N ALA A 95 -6.47 -7.99 6.95
CA ALA A 95 -5.54 -7.32 7.85
C ALA A 95 -5.59 -5.79 7.69
N VAL A 96 -5.65 -5.28 6.45
CA VAL A 96 -5.78 -3.84 6.16
C VAL A 96 -7.08 -3.26 6.70
N ILE A 97 -8.21 -3.92 6.46
CA ILE A 97 -9.52 -3.48 6.96
C ILE A 97 -9.49 -3.39 8.49
N ASN A 98 -9.04 -4.47 9.16
CA ASN A 98 -8.92 -4.49 10.61
C ASN A 98 -7.96 -3.42 11.13
N PHE A 99 -6.85 -3.17 10.45
CA PHE A 99 -5.87 -2.16 10.83
C PHE A 99 -6.46 -0.75 10.76
N ILE A 100 -7.17 -0.42 9.68
CA ILE A 100 -7.81 0.88 9.48
C ILE A 100 -8.91 1.08 10.54
N GLU A 101 -9.76 0.09 10.76
CA GLU A 101 -10.89 0.17 11.69
C GLU A 101 -10.43 0.26 13.15
N ARG A 102 -9.51 -0.62 13.59
CA ARG A 102 -9.02 -0.64 14.98
C ARG A 102 -8.29 0.65 15.37
N ASN A 103 -7.69 1.32 14.40
CA ASN A 103 -6.99 2.59 14.62
C ASN A 103 -7.82 3.80 14.15
N ASN A 104 -9.08 3.62 13.74
CA ASN A 104 -9.95 4.69 13.24
C ASN A 104 -9.25 5.62 12.22
N LEU A 105 -8.40 5.08 11.35
CA LEU A 105 -7.55 5.88 10.48
C LEU A 105 -8.38 6.69 9.47
N THR A 106 -7.90 7.88 9.12
CA THR A 106 -8.52 8.78 8.13
C THR A 106 -7.51 9.12 7.04
N ASP A 107 -8.00 9.57 5.88
CA ASP A 107 -7.17 9.89 4.71
C ASP A 107 -6.21 8.75 4.33
N VAL A 108 -6.72 7.52 4.40
CA VAL A 108 -5.90 6.33 4.19
C VAL A 108 -5.64 6.14 2.70
N ARG A 109 -4.39 5.89 2.34
CA ARG A 109 -3.96 5.48 1.01
C ARG A 109 -3.16 4.21 1.08
N ILE A 110 -3.44 3.29 0.17
CA ILE A 110 -2.73 2.02 0.06
C ILE A 110 -1.97 2.04 -1.25
N PHE A 111 -0.67 1.75 -1.19
CA PHE A 111 0.23 1.69 -2.33
C PHE A 111 0.70 0.26 -2.49
N ILE A 112 0.51 -0.31 -3.67
CA ILE A 112 1.13 -1.59 -4.05
C ILE A 112 1.97 -1.32 -5.29
N SER A 113 3.26 -1.63 -5.21
CA SER A 113 4.23 -1.36 -6.26
C SER A 113 4.91 -2.65 -6.68
N SER A 114 4.80 -2.96 -7.98
CA SER A 114 5.63 -3.99 -8.61
C SER A 114 7.00 -3.40 -8.92
N PHE A 115 7.05 -2.22 -9.53
CA PHE A 115 8.27 -1.48 -9.82
C PHE A 115 8.01 0.03 -9.95
N SER A 116 8.77 0.83 -9.22
CA SER A 116 8.67 2.29 -9.22
C SER A 116 10.01 2.95 -9.55
N GLU A 117 10.03 3.72 -10.63
CA GLU A 117 11.05 4.69 -10.97
C GLU A 117 10.40 6.00 -11.43
N ASN A 118 10.80 7.13 -10.83
CA ASN A 118 10.28 8.45 -11.13
C ASN A 118 10.38 8.77 -12.63
N GLY A 119 9.23 9.12 -13.22
CA GLY A 119 9.12 9.47 -14.64
C GLY A 119 9.20 8.30 -15.62
N LYS A 120 9.21 7.05 -15.13
CA LYS A 120 9.19 5.85 -15.97
C LYS A 120 8.05 4.90 -15.66
N SER A 121 7.76 4.67 -14.39
CA SER A 121 6.68 3.76 -13.99
C SER A 121 5.30 4.40 -14.19
N SER A 122 4.29 3.57 -14.45
CA SER A 122 2.88 3.98 -14.50
C SER A 122 2.17 3.66 -13.18
N ASP A 123 1.39 4.62 -12.70
CA ASP A 123 0.58 4.46 -11.50
C ASP A 123 -0.90 4.50 -11.87
N ILE A 124 -1.67 3.51 -11.40
CA ILE A 124 -3.13 3.54 -11.40
C ILE A 124 -3.56 4.17 -10.08
N GLU A 125 -4.24 5.31 -10.13
CA GLU A 125 -4.80 5.95 -8.93
C GLU A 125 -6.32 5.88 -8.94
N VAL A 126 -6.90 5.29 -7.89
CA VAL A 126 -8.34 5.07 -7.76
C VAL A 126 -8.83 5.45 -6.37
N SER A 127 -10.11 5.80 -6.28
CA SER A 127 -10.82 5.93 -5.01
C SER A 127 -11.63 4.67 -4.76
N SER A 128 -11.69 4.23 -3.50
CA SER A 128 -12.43 3.03 -3.10
C SER A 128 -13.05 3.20 -1.72
N THR A 129 -14.08 2.42 -1.44
CA THR A 129 -14.49 2.17 -0.07
C THR A 129 -13.63 1.07 0.54
N ILE A 130 -13.63 0.94 1.87
CA ILE A 130 -12.89 -0.10 2.54
C ILE A 130 -13.40 -1.51 2.20
N SER A 131 -14.70 -1.67 1.92
CA SER A 131 -15.31 -2.94 1.51
C SER A 131 -14.89 -3.37 0.11
N ASP A 132 -14.57 -2.41 -0.76
CA ASP A 132 -14.24 -2.66 -2.16
C ASP A 132 -12.73 -2.76 -2.40
N LEU A 133 -11.91 -2.76 -1.34
CA LEU A 133 -10.46 -2.82 -1.41
C LEU A 133 -9.97 -3.97 -2.32
N LYS A 134 -10.52 -5.16 -2.12
CA LYS A 134 -10.15 -6.34 -2.91
C LYS A 134 -10.45 -6.16 -4.40
N GLU A 135 -11.61 -5.60 -4.71
CA GLU A 135 -11.99 -5.33 -6.10
C GLU A 135 -10.97 -4.42 -6.78
N LYS A 136 -10.48 -3.39 -6.08
CA LYS A 136 -9.48 -2.46 -6.64
C LYS A 136 -8.09 -3.06 -6.72
N LEU A 137 -7.71 -3.89 -5.76
CA LEU A 137 -6.44 -4.62 -5.84
C LEU A 137 -6.38 -5.57 -7.05
N PHE A 138 -7.51 -6.04 -7.57
CA PHE A 138 -7.53 -6.84 -8.79
C PHE A 138 -7.00 -6.07 -10.02
N LEU A 139 -7.00 -4.73 -10.02
CA LEU A 139 -6.43 -3.94 -11.11
C LEU A 139 -4.92 -4.17 -11.30
N MET A 140 -4.23 -4.69 -10.28
CA MET A 140 -2.83 -5.11 -10.36
C MET A 140 -2.65 -6.50 -10.97
N SER A 141 -3.72 -7.28 -11.15
CA SER A 141 -3.62 -8.58 -11.80
C SER A 141 -3.28 -8.42 -13.28
N LYS A 142 -2.37 -9.26 -13.78
CA LYS A 142 -2.10 -9.38 -15.24
C LYS A 142 -3.31 -9.83 -16.05
N ASN A 143 -4.35 -10.33 -15.39
CA ASN A 143 -5.60 -10.78 -15.99
C ASN A 143 -6.70 -9.72 -15.91
N ASN A 144 -6.39 -8.53 -15.37
CA ASN A 144 -7.21 -7.34 -15.57
C ASN A 144 -6.95 -6.81 -16.99
N PHE A 145 -7.84 -7.10 -17.94
CA PHE A 145 -7.66 -6.68 -19.34
C PHE A 145 -8.02 -5.21 -19.59
N ASP A 146 -8.41 -4.48 -18.55
CA ASP A 146 -8.95 -3.12 -18.66
C ASP A 146 -7.89 -2.04 -18.39
N GLU A 147 -7.12 -2.16 -17.29
CA GLU A 147 -6.14 -1.15 -16.86
C GLU A 147 -4.83 -1.80 -16.42
N TRP A 148 -3.70 -1.33 -16.97
CA TRP A 148 -2.36 -1.86 -16.72
C TRP A 148 -1.46 -0.75 -16.13
N GLY A 149 -0.95 -0.99 -14.93
CA GLY A 149 -0.04 -0.10 -14.23
C GLY A 149 1.07 -0.89 -13.55
N ASP A 150 2.25 -0.27 -13.39
CA ASP A 150 3.33 -0.87 -12.59
C ASP A 150 2.97 -0.83 -11.10
N ASN A 151 2.19 0.16 -10.69
CA ASN A 151 1.79 0.40 -9.31
C ASN A 151 0.31 0.79 -9.23
N ILE A 152 -0.31 0.57 -8.07
CA ILE A 152 -1.64 1.08 -7.73
C ILE A 152 -1.60 1.91 -6.46
N ILE A 153 -2.39 2.98 -6.47
CA ILE A 153 -2.64 3.88 -5.36
C ILE A 153 -4.15 3.90 -5.10
N ILE A 154 -4.58 3.37 -3.97
CA ILE A 154 -5.98 3.30 -3.57
C ILE A 154 -6.24 4.32 -2.47
N ASN A 155 -7.04 5.34 -2.76
CA ASN A 155 -7.52 6.32 -1.80
C ASN A 155 -8.79 5.77 -1.12
N ILE A 156 -8.71 5.44 0.17
CA ILE A 156 -9.85 4.90 0.93
C ILE A 156 -10.73 6.05 1.41
N MET A 157 -11.95 6.08 0.89
CA MET A 157 -13.00 7.00 1.31
C MET A 157 -13.71 6.39 2.53
N LYS A 158 -13.86 7.18 3.59
CA LYS A 158 -14.75 6.87 4.72
C LYS A 158 -16.19 7.26 4.38
#